data_AF-A0A497JQW8-F1
#
_entry.id   AF-A0A497JQW8-F1
#
_cell.length_a   1.000
_cell.length_b   1.000
_cell.length_c   1.000
_cell.angle_alpha   90.00
_cell.angle_beta   90.00
_cell.angle_gamma   90.00
#
_symmetry.space_group_name_H-M   'P 1'
#
loop_
_entity.id
_entity.type
_entity.pdbx_description
1 polymer ?
#
loop_
_entity_poly.entity_id
_entity_poly.type
_entity_poly.pdbx_seq_one_letter_code
_entity_poly.pdbx_strand_id
1 'polypeptide(L)'
;MPTNDSSTIKNLLTIFVCAGVSATINLSIPMRPILNSLGIFGPAGGMILFGGFIFVLWVTLAHLITGCKKLSGVSTAILIPAFCMLVSPWYGVVDPPWFGVYGVIAFLVMGLMIEFSCKPKLSFARLGIGGGIANLSCLTVTWLAIGFYTHVWPSTRFLPLYLAIAFMSGVVGAVIVLVLTKKTKICQS
;
A
#
# COMPACT_ATOMS: atom_id res chain seq x y z
N MET A 1 4.89 31.60 -12.80
CA MET A 1 5.93 30.67 -13.32
C MET A 1 5.21 29.61 -14.13
N PRO A 2 5.50 29.46 -15.43
CA PRO A 2 4.91 28.38 -16.22
C PRO A 2 5.42 27.05 -15.67
N THR A 3 4.51 26.12 -15.41
CA THR A 3 4.85 24.75 -15.05
C THR A 3 5.63 24.13 -16.21
N ASN A 4 6.80 23.58 -15.92
CA ASN A 4 7.56 22.85 -16.94
C ASN A 4 6.80 21.55 -17.25
N ASP A 5 5.94 21.55 -18.27
CA ASP A 5 4.96 20.50 -18.59
C ASP A 5 5.58 19.10 -18.65
N SER A 6 6.83 19.00 -19.11
CA SER A 6 7.62 17.76 -19.14
C SER A 6 7.79 17.13 -17.74
N SER A 7 8.02 17.96 -16.71
CA SER A 7 8.16 17.49 -15.33
C SER A 7 6.84 17.03 -14.71
N THR A 8 5.72 17.64 -15.13
CA THR A 8 4.38 17.27 -14.68
C THR A 8 3.97 15.93 -15.29
N ILE A 9 4.16 15.76 -16.60
CA ILE A 9 3.87 14.52 -17.33
C ILE A 9 4.68 13.37 -16.73
N LYS A 10 5.98 13.56 -16.49
CA LYS A 10 6.84 12.55 -15.86
C LYS A 10 6.31 12.10 -14.50
N ASN A 11 5.82 13.03 -13.68
CA ASN A 11 5.30 12.71 -12.36
C ASN A 11 3.98 11.95 -12.42
N LEU A 12 3.07 12.35 -13.30
CA LEU A 12 1.83 11.61 -13.55
C LEU A 12 2.16 10.20 -14.04
N LEU A 13 3.04 10.07 -15.02
CA LEU A 13 3.47 8.77 -15.53
C LEU A 13 4.03 7.88 -14.42
N THR A 14 4.85 8.43 -13.52
CA THR A 14 5.40 7.70 -12.37
C THR A 14 4.29 7.16 -11.46
N ILE A 15 3.32 8.00 -11.11
CA ILE A 15 2.17 7.65 -10.27
C ILE A 15 1.37 6.50 -10.91
N PHE A 16 1.01 6.65 -12.20
CA PHE A 16 0.22 5.66 -12.93
C PHE A 16 0.98 4.34 -13.10
N VAL A 17 2.27 4.38 -13.45
CA VAL A 17 3.08 3.17 -13.62
C VAL A 17 3.24 2.42 -12.30
N CYS A 18 3.55 3.11 -11.20
CA CYS A 18 3.71 2.45 -9.90
C CYS A 18 2.40 1.82 -9.41
N ALA A 19 1.28 2.55 -9.54
CA ALA A 19 -0.03 2.01 -9.20
C ALA A 19 -0.42 0.81 -10.10
N GLY A 20 -0.12 0.91 -11.40
CA GLY A 20 -0.36 -0.16 -12.38
C GLY A 20 0.42 -1.43 -12.05
N VAL A 21 1.74 -1.30 -11.82
CA VAL A 21 2.58 -2.45 -11.46
C VAL A 21 2.12 -3.09 -10.14
N SER A 22 1.82 -2.28 -9.12
CA SER A 22 1.27 -2.77 -7.86
C SER A 22 -0.03 -3.55 -8.06
N ALA A 23 -0.97 -3.00 -8.85
CA ALA A 23 -2.23 -3.66 -9.17
C ALA A 23 -2.01 -4.96 -9.96
N THR A 24 -1.13 -4.97 -10.96
CA THR A 24 -0.80 -6.17 -11.73
C THR A 24 -0.22 -7.26 -10.85
N ILE A 25 0.71 -6.93 -9.94
CA ILE A 25 1.26 -7.88 -8.97
C ILE A 25 0.15 -8.45 -8.07
N ASN A 26 -0.72 -7.57 -7.55
CA ASN A 26 -1.84 -7.97 -6.69
C ASN A 26 -2.81 -8.93 -7.40
N LEU A 27 -3.08 -8.71 -8.69
CA LEU A 27 -3.98 -9.56 -9.48
C LEU A 27 -3.32 -10.86 -9.96
N SER A 28 -1.99 -10.88 -10.12
CA SER A 28 -1.28 -12.01 -10.71
C SER A 28 -0.89 -13.09 -9.70
N ILE A 29 -0.64 -12.74 -8.43
CA ILE A 29 -0.17 -13.72 -7.45
C ILE A 29 -1.37 -14.43 -6.79
N PRO A 30 -1.49 -15.77 -6.91
CA PRO A 30 -2.57 -16.53 -6.29
C PRO A 30 -2.37 -16.64 -4.77
N MET A 31 -2.79 -15.60 -4.03
CA MET A 31 -2.59 -15.51 -2.58
C MET A 31 -3.29 -16.62 -1.81
N ARG A 32 -4.49 -17.04 -2.22
CA ARG A 32 -5.28 -18.06 -1.49
C ARG A 32 -4.53 -19.40 -1.33
N PRO A 33 -4.02 -20.04 -2.40
CA PRO A 33 -3.20 -21.25 -2.26
C PRO A 33 -1.95 -21.07 -1.40
N ILE A 34 -1.23 -19.96 -1.57
CA ILE A 34 0.02 -19.68 -0.84
C ILE A 34 -0.24 -19.53 0.66
N LEU A 35 -1.32 -18.84 1.04
CA LEU A 35 -1.67 -18.62 2.45
C LEU A 35 -2.15 -19.92 3.11
N ASN A 36 -2.92 -20.72 2.39
CA ASN A 36 -3.40 -22.01 2.88
C ASN A 36 -2.22 -22.98 3.14
N SER A 37 -1.20 -23.00 2.28
CA SER A 37 -0.01 -23.84 2.51
C SER A 37 0.85 -23.37 3.68
N LEU A 38 0.82 -22.06 3.99
CA LEU A 38 1.51 -21.47 5.14
C LEU A 38 0.70 -21.52 6.45
N GLY A 39 -0.52 -22.09 6.42
CA GLY A 39 -1.40 -22.15 7.58
C GLY A 39 -1.90 -20.78 8.05
N ILE A 40 -1.89 -19.77 7.17
CA ILE A 40 -2.39 -18.43 7.47
C ILE A 40 -3.85 -18.36 7.08
N PHE A 41 -4.70 -18.51 8.09
CA PHE A 41 -6.15 -18.46 7.92
C PHE A 41 -6.67 -17.07 8.28
N GLY A 42 -7.50 -16.52 7.39
CA GLY A 42 -8.21 -15.27 7.61
C GLY A 42 -8.29 -14.40 6.36
N PRO A 43 -9.10 -13.33 6.42
CA PRO A 43 -9.25 -12.41 5.32
C PRO A 43 -7.97 -11.59 5.11
N ALA A 44 -7.73 -11.17 3.86
CA ALA A 44 -6.63 -10.28 3.50
C ALA A 44 -5.22 -10.79 3.87
N GLY A 45 -5.00 -12.10 3.96
CA GLY A 45 -3.69 -12.66 4.32
C GLY A 45 -2.54 -12.25 3.39
N GLY A 46 -2.83 -11.91 2.13
CA GLY A 46 -1.85 -11.38 1.20
C GLY A 46 -1.27 -10.04 1.65
N MET A 47 -2.09 -9.17 2.27
CA MET A 47 -1.62 -7.91 2.86
C MET A 47 -0.77 -8.13 4.12
N ILE A 48 -1.06 -9.18 4.89
CA ILE A 48 -0.27 -9.54 6.07
C ILE A 48 1.17 -9.86 5.65
N LEU A 49 1.34 -10.77 4.70
CA LEU A 49 2.67 -11.22 4.29
C LEU A 49 3.37 -10.27 3.32
N PHE A 50 2.65 -9.85 2.28
CA PHE A 50 3.21 -9.21 1.10
C PHE A 50 2.75 -7.77 0.90
N GLY A 51 1.90 -7.23 1.77
CA GLY A 51 1.38 -5.86 1.62
C GLY A 51 2.47 -4.80 1.51
N GLY A 52 3.62 -5.02 2.17
CA GLY A 52 4.80 -4.20 2.01
C GLY A 52 5.35 -4.16 0.59
N PHE A 53 5.53 -5.33 -0.02
CA PHE A 53 6.09 -5.46 -1.37
C PHE A 53 5.06 -5.09 -2.45
N ILE A 54 3.81 -5.52 -2.29
CA ILE A 54 2.74 -5.31 -3.27
C ILE A 54 2.26 -3.87 -3.26
N PHE A 55 2.19 -3.20 -2.10
CA PHE A 55 1.59 -1.86 -1.98
C PHE A 55 2.57 -0.80 -1.48
N VAL A 56 3.10 -0.96 -0.26
CA VAL A 56 3.90 0.10 0.39
C VAL A 56 5.12 0.49 -0.45
N LEU A 57 5.81 -0.48 -1.04
CA LEU A 57 6.97 -0.27 -1.90
C LEU A 57 6.63 0.67 -3.06
N TRP A 58 5.57 0.38 -3.81
CA TRP A 58 5.22 1.14 -5.02
C TRP A 58 4.70 2.53 -4.70
N VAL A 59 3.90 2.67 -3.64
CA VAL A 59 3.42 3.97 -3.17
C VAL A 59 4.58 4.84 -2.68
N THR A 60 5.50 4.26 -1.90
CA THR A 60 6.69 4.96 -1.40
C THR A 60 7.62 5.35 -2.55
N LEU A 61 7.83 4.46 -3.52
CA LEU A 61 8.67 4.69 -4.70
C LEU A 61 8.11 5.85 -5.55
N ALA A 62 6.81 5.87 -5.83
CA ALA A 62 6.19 6.95 -6.57
C ALA A 62 6.30 8.29 -5.84
N HIS A 63 6.02 8.31 -4.53
CA HIS A 63 6.13 9.51 -3.73
C HIS A 63 7.56 10.08 -3.72
N LEU A 64 8.57 9.21 -3.59
CA LEU A 64 9.97 9.62 -3.65
C LEU A 64 10.37 10.08 -5.06
N ILE A 65 10.14 9.31 -6.13
CA ILE A 65 10.55 9.70 -7.50
C ILE A 65 9.95 11.04 -7.93
N THR A 66 8.73 11.35 -7.48
CA THR A 66 8.06 12.63 -7.79
C THR A 66 8.59 13.83 -6.99
N GLY A 67 9.59 13.61 -6.13
CA GLY A 67 10.21 14.64 -5.29
C GLY A 67 9.41 14.95 -4.03
N CYS A 68 8.69 13.96 -3.48
CA CYS A 68 7.86 14.09 -2.29
C CYS A 68 6.76 15.16 -2.47
N LYS A 69 6.29 15.32 -3.72
CA LYS A 69 5.20 16.25 -4.04
C LYS A 69 3.93 15.83 -3.29
N LYS A 70 3.23 16.82 -2.76
CA LYS A 70 1.97 16.63 -2.05
C LYS A 70 0.99 15.80 -2.89
N LEU A 71 0.31 14.84 -2.25
CA LEU A 71 -0.67 13.94 -2.87
C LEU A 71 -0.13 12.94 -3.90
N SER A 72 1.17 12.87 -4.18
CA SER A 72 1.70 11.87 -5.10
C SER A 72 1.63 10.44 -4.53
N GLY A 73 1.89 10.27 -3.23
CA GLY A 73 1.75 8.99 -2.55
C GLY A 73 0.27 8.62 -2.38
N VAL A 74 -0.56 9.57 -1.96
CA VAL A 74 -2.02 9.38 -1.84
C VAL A 74 -2.65 9.01 -3.17
N SER A 75 -2.34 9.74 -4.25
CA SER A 75 -2.85 9.44 -5.59
C SER A 75 -2.42 8.05 -6.06
N THR A 76 -1.14 7.69 -5.86
CA THR A 76 -0.65 6.34 -6.21
C THR A 76 -1.42 5.28 -5.44
N ALA A 77 -1.59 5.47 -4.12
CA ALA A 77 -2.28 4.52 -3.27
C ALA A 77 -3.73 4.32 -3.70
N ILE A 78 -4.49 5.39 -3.97
CA ILE A 78 -5.91 5.31 -4.40
C ILE A 78 -6.06 4.66 -5.78
N LEU A 79 -5.11 4.88 -6.68
CA LEU A 79 -5.16 4.28 -8.02
C LEU A 79 -4.99 2.76 -7.99
N ILE A 80 -4.30 2.20 -7.00
CA ILE A 80 -4.11 0.73 -6.89
C ILE A 80 -5.45 -0.01 -6.78
N PRO A 81 -6.33 0.25 -5.78
CA PRO A 81 -7.62 -0.41 -5.72
C PRO A 81 -8.53 0.01 -6.87
N ALA A 82 -8.41 1.24 -7.40
CA ALA A 82 -9.15 1.66 -8.59
C ALA A 82 -8.83 0.75 -9.79
N PHE A 83 -7.55 0.51 -10.09
CA PHE A 83 -7.13 -0.39 -11.17
C PHE A 83 -7.54 -1.84 -10.93
N CYS A 84 -7.43 -2.33 -9.70
CA CYS A 84 -7.88 -3.69 -9.39
C CYS A 84 -9.40 -3.85 -9.62
N MET A 85 -10.19 -2.84 -9.24
CA MET A 85 -11.64 -2.83 -9.41
C MET A 85 -12.09 -2.76 -10.88
N LEU A 86 -11.24 -2.29 -11.81
CA LEU A 86 -11.53 -2.35 -13.25
C LEU A 86 -11.55 -3.79 -13.78
N VAL A 87 -10.82 -4.72 -13.14
CA VAL A 87 -10.67 -6.11 -13.59
C VAL A 87 -11.61 -7.04 -12.84
N SER A 88 -11.70 -6.88 -11.52
CA SER A 88 -12.52 -7.73 -10.66
C SER A 88 -12.93 -6.99 -9.40
N PRO A 89 -14.09 -7.32 -8.81
CA PRO A 89 -14.46 -6.80 -7.51
C PRO A 89 -13.33 -7.03 -6.49
N TRP A 90 -13.07 -6.04 -5.64
CA TRP A 90 -11.98 -6.10 -4.66
C TRP A 90 -12.14 -7.35 -3.76
N TYR A 91 -11.09 -8.18 -3.65
CA TYR A 91 -11.12 -9.51 -3.01
C TYR A 91 -12.27 -10.46 -3.45
N GLY A 92 -12.87 -10.24 -4.62
CA GLY A 92 -14.00 -11.02 -5.13
C GLY A 92 -15.35 -10.71 -4.47
N VAL A 93 -15.45 -9.63 -3.68
CA VAL A 93 -16.71 -9.20 -3.05
C VAL A 93 -17.51 -8.38 -4.07
N VAL A 94 -18.50 -9.01 -4.68
CA VAL A 94 -19.39 -8.40 -5.68
C VAL A 94 -20.56 -7.67 -5.02
N ASP A 95 -21.06 -8.23 -3.91
CA ASP A 95 -22.24 -7.75 -3.20
C ASP A 95 -21.99 -7.87 -1.68
N PRO A 96 -22.14 -6.79 -0.89
CA PRO A 96 -22.54 -5.44 -1.30
C PRO A 96 -21.37 -4.53 -1.74
N PRO A 97 -21.64 -3.55 -2.63
CA PRO A 97 -20.60 -2.76 -3.32
C PRO A 97 -19.77 -1.84 -2.40
N TRP A 98 -20.12 -1.71 -1.12
CA TRP A 98 -19.37 -0.92 -0.13
C TRP A 98 -17.91 -1.37 -0.04
N PHE A 99 -17.59 -2.63 -0.33
CA PHE A 99 -16.24 -3.14 -0.16
C PHE A 99 -15.20 -2.42 -1.02
N GLY A 100 -15.58 -1.94 -2.21
CA GLY A 100 -14.73 -1.08 -3.04
C GLY A 100 -14.45 0.27 -2.40
N VAL A 101 -15.44 0.87 -1.72
CA VAL A 101 -15.30 2.13 -0.98
C VAL A 101 -14.30 1.98 0.17
N TYR A 102 -14.40 0.90 0.93
CA TYR A 102 -13.44 0.62 2.01
C TYR A 102 -12.04 0.30 1.47
N GLY A 103 -11.92 -0.32 0.30
CA GLY A 103 -10.66 -0.46 -0.41
C GLY A 103 -10.00 0.90 -0.67
N VAL A 104 -10.76 1.86 -1.21
CA VAL A 104 -10.27 3.23 -1.44
C VAL A 104 -9.91 3.92 -0.12
N ILE A 105 -10.72 3.79 0.93
CA ILE A 105 -10.43 4.37 2.26
C ILE A 105 -9.15 3.78 2.85
N ALA A 106 -8.97 2.46 2.78
CA ALA A 106 -7.79 1.78 3.31
C ALA A 106 -6.51 2.27 2.64
N PHE A 107 -6.53 2.44 1.32
CA PHE A 107 -5.39 2.95 0.56
C PHE A 107 -5.19 4.45 0.70
N LEU A 108 -6.25 5.25 0.87
CA LEU A 108 -6.14 6.65 1.25
C LEU A 108 -5.35 6.79 2.56
N VAL A 109 -5.71 6.00 3.58
CA VAL A 109 -4.99 6.00 4.86
C VAL A 109 -3.53 5.57 4.69
N MET A 110 -3.27 4.51 3.90
CA MET A 110 -1.89 4.09 3.58
C MET A 110 -1.08 5.23 2.94
N GLY A 111 -1.64 5.88 1.93
CA GLY A 111 -0.99 6.97 1.22
C GLY A 111 -0.67 8.15 2.15
N LEU A 112 -1.60 8.53 3.02
CA LEU A 112 -1.39 9.56 4.03
C LEU A 112 -0.27 9.21 5.00
N MET A 113 -0.23 7.97 5.50
CA MET A 113 0.83 7.51 6.40
C MET A 113 2.20 7.55 5.73
N ILE A 114 2.29 7.19 4.45
CA ILE A 114 3.55 7.26 3.68
C ILE A 114 3.99 8.72 3.49
N GLU A 115 3.09 9.62 3.08
CA GLU A 115 3.43 11.04 2.90
C GLU A 115 3.85 11.71 4.22
N PHE A 116 3.17 11.43 5.33
CA PHE A 116 3.54 11.99 6.65
C PHE A 116 4.89 11.49 7.17
N SER A 117 5.27 10.28 6.76
CA SER A 117 6.54 9.67 7.12
C SER A 117 7.69 10.23 6.29
N CYS A 118 7.39 10.74 5.11
CA CYS A 118 8.35 11.28 4.15
C CYS A 118 8.52 12.81 4.34
N LYS A 119 9.35 13.21 5.32
CA LYS A 119 9.67 14.63 5.60
C LYS A 119 11.11 14.99 5.20
N PRO A 120 11.43 16.29 5.03
CA PRO A 120 12.80 16.77 4.87
C PRO A 120 13.69 16.24 6.01
N LYS A 121 14.88 15.71 5.67
CA LYS A 121 15.77 14.89 6.54
C LYS A 121 15.25 13.46 6.76
N LEU A 122 15.05 12.75 5.66
CA LEU A 122 14.60 11.36 5.64
C LEU A 122 15.59 10.44 6.37
N SER A 123 15.16 9.84 7.49
CA SER A 123 15.90 8.78 8.19
C SER A 123 15.32 7.42 7.81
N PHE A 124 16.20 6.42 7.71
CA PHE A 124 15.84 5.03 7.42
C PHE A 124 14.78 4.49 8.39
N ALA A 125 14.98 4.77 9.69
CA ALA A 125 14.04 4.34 10.73
C ALA A 125 12.65 4.98 10.55
N ARG A 126 12.60 6.27 10.20
CA ARG A 126 11.33 6.99 10.06
C ARG A 126 10.51 6.47 8.88
N LEU A 127 11.13 6.28 7.71
CA LEU A 127 10.40 5.78 6.55
C LEU A 127 10.03 4.30 6.74
N GLY A 128 10.91 3.49 7.33
CA GLY A 128 10.61 2.10 7.67
C GLY A 128 9.40 1.99 8.59
N ILE A 129 9.42 2.67 9.75
CA ILE A 129 8.29 2.71 10.69
C ILE A 129 7.03 3.23 9.99
N GLY A 130 7.16 4.27 9.17
CA GLY A 130 6.08 4.82 8.36
C GLY A 130 5.43 3.80 7.42
N GLY A 131 6.23 3.03 6.70
CA GLY A 131 5.75 1.93 5.85
C GLY A 131 5.05 0.84 6.64
N GLY A 132 5.58 0.48 7.82
CA GLY A 132 4.94 -0.47 8.72
C GLY A 132 3.56 0.00 9.21
N ILE A 133 3.48 1.25 9.68
CA ILE A 133 2.20 1.87 10.11
C ILE A 133 1.23 1.96 8.91
N ALA A 134 1.72 2.31 7.72
CA ALA A 134 0.90 2.39 6.53
C ALA A 134 0.25 1.05 6.17
N ASN A 135 1.03 -0.04 6.15
CA ASN A 135 0.47 -1.38 5.89
C ASN A 135 -0.51 -1.82 6.98
N LEU A 136 -0.16 -1.61 8.26
CA LEU A 136 -1.06 -1.94 9.38
C LEU A 136 -2.38 -1.21 9.30
N SER A 137 -2.34 0.09 8.99
CA SER A 137 -3.54 0.92 8.94
C SER A 137 -4.44 0.47 7.80
N CYS A 138 -3.87 0.18 6.62
CA CYS A 138 -4.60 -0.39 5.50
C CYS A 138 -5.23 -1.75 5.84
N LEU A 139 -4.47 -2.64 6.46
CA LEU A 139 -4.96 -3.96 6.89
C LEU A 139 -6.08 -3.83 7.92
N THR A 140 -5.94 -2.92 8.88
CA THR A 140 -6.93 -2.69 9.93
C THR A 140 -8.24 -2.20 9.35
N VAL A 141 -8.21 -1.19 8.47
CA VAL A 141 -9.41 -0.70 7.77
C VAL A 141 -10.05 -1.84 6.97
N THR A 142 -9.25 -2.65 6.29
CA THR A 142 -9.76 -3.79 5.52
C THR A 142 -10.42 -4.83 6.42
N TRP A 143 -9.80 -5.20 7.54
CA TRP A 143 -10.38 -6.17 8.47
C TRP A 143 -11.64 -5.66 9.15
N LEU A 144 -11.70 -4.38 9.53
CA LEU A 144 -12.92 -3.79 10.07
C LEU A 144 -14.06 -3.86 9.04
N ALA A 145 -13.76 -3.53 7.78
CA ALA A 145 -14.72 -3.63 6.69
C ALA A 145 -15.23 -5.07 6.51
N ILE A 146 -14.34 -6.05 6.43
CA ILE A 146 -14.74 -7.46 6.27
C ILE A 146 -15.49 -7.95 7.50
N GLY A 147 -14.97 -7.67 8.69
CA GLY A 147 -15.49 -8.17 9.96
C GLY A 147 -16.89 -7.62 10.30
N PHE A 148 -17.17 -6.35 10.03
CA PHE A 148 -18.48 -5.77 10.32
C PHE A 148 -19.58 -6.25 9.36
N TYR A 149 -19.26 -6.51 8.10
CA TYR A 149 -20.27 -6.84 7.08
C TYR A 149 -20.38 -8.32 6.74
N THR A 150 -19.31 -9.09 6.91
CA THR A 150 -19.30 -10.54 6.60
C THR A 150 -19.16 -11.41 7.85
N HIS A 151 -18.94 -10.80 9.02
CA HIS A 151 -18.62 -11.48 10.27
C HIS A 151 -17.37 -12.39 10.22
N VAL A 152 -16.55 -12.25 9.18
CA VAL A 152 -15.27 -12.96 9.04
C VAL A 152 -14.15 -12.12 9.63
N TRP A 153 -13.56 -12.60 10.72
CA TRP A 153 -12.44 -11.95 11.41
C TRP A 153 -11.16 -12.79 11.30
N PRO A 154 -9.96 -12.17 11.39
CA PRO A 154 -8.74 -12.93 11.58
C PRO A 154 -8.81 -13.73 12.89
N SER A 155 -8.08 -14.85 12.95
CA SER A 155 -7.98 -15.65 14.18
C SER A 155 -7.40 -14.82 15.34
N THR A 156 -8.16 -14.66 16.42
CA THR A 156 -7.75 -13.90 17.61
C THR A 156 -6.48 -14.47 18.25
N ARG A 157 -6.28 -15.78 18.17
CA ARG A 157 -5.07 -16.48 18.65
C ARG A 157 -3.81 -16.02 17.93
N PHE A 158 -3.89 -15.76 16.62
CA PHE A 158 -2.76 -15.36 15.79
C PHE A 158 -2.71 -13.86 15.52
N LEU A 159 -3.68 -13.10 16.02
CA LEU A 159 -3.81 -11.67 15.73
C LEU A 159 -2.54 -10.85 16.05
N PRO A 160 -1.88 -11.01 17.21
CA PRO A 160 -0.64 -10.27 17.49
C PRO A 160 0.48 -10.60 16.49
N LEU A 161 0.57 -11.87 16.08
CA LEU A 161 1.56 -12.32 15.10
C LEU A 161 1.25 -11.74 13.71
N TYR A 162 -0.01 -11.75 13.29
CA TYR A 162 -0.43 -11.16 12.01
C TYR A 162 -0.16 -9.65 11.96
N LEU A 163 -0.43 -8.93 13.05
CA LEU A 163 -0.08 -7.51 13.15
C LEU A 163 1.44 -7.30 13.08
N ALA A 164 2.23 -8.11 13.78
CA ALA A 164 3.69 -8.00 13.70
C ALA A 164 4.21 -8.26 12.27
N ILE A 165 3.72 -9.30 11.60
CA ILE A 165 4.14 -9.63 10.23
C ILE A 165 3.70 -8.53 9.24
N ALA A 166 2.47 -8.04 9.35
CA ALA A 166 1.98 -6.96 8.50
C ALA A 166 2.81 -5.68 8.67
N PHE A 167 3.16 -5.32 9.90
CA PHE A 167 4.05 -4.20 10.18
C PHE A 167 5.42 -4.42 9.53
N MET A 168 6.04 -5.58 9.78
CA MET A 168 7.37 -5.90 9.26
C MET A 168 7.39 -5.94 7.73
N SER A 169 6.35 -6.47 7.10
CA SER A 169 6.18 -6.42 5.65
C SER A 169 6.22 -4.98 5.16
N GLY A 170 5.43 -4.09 5.76
CA GLY A 170 5.43 -2.66 5.44
C GLY A 170 6.79 -1.97 5.63
N VAL A 171 7.50 -2.28 6.72
CA VAL A 171 8.87 -1.78 6.96
C VAL A 171 9.80 -2.20 5.83
N VAL A 172 9.81 -3.50 5.48
CA VAL A 172 10.65 -4.05 4.42
C VAL A 172 10.35 -3.37 3.07
N GLY A 173 9.07 -3.21 2.72
CA GLY A 173 8.65 -2.54 1.49
C GLY A 173 9.21 -1.11 1.38
N ALA A 174 9.07 -0.31 2.44
CA ALA A 174 9.59 1.05 2.47
C ALA A 174 11.13 1.11 2.45
N VAL A 175 11.79 0.18 3.16
CA VAL A 175 13.26 0.09 3.21
C VAL A 175 13.86 -0.28 1.86
N ILE A 176 13.26 -1.21 1.11
CA ILE A 176 13.71 -1.58 -0.23
C ILE A 176 13.78 -0.33 -1.11
N VAL A 177 12.78 0.54 -1.04
CA VAL A 177 12.76 1.79 -1.82
C VAL A 177 13.92 2.71 -1.45
N LEU A 178 14.24 2.86 -0.15
CA LEU A 178 15.40 3.66 0.26
C LEU A 178 16.71 3.13 -0.32
N VAL A 179 16.88 1.81 -0.30
CA VAL A 179 18.07 1.16 -0.85
C VAL A 179 18.14 1.36 -2.36
N LEU A 180 17.02 1.20 -3.09
CA LEU A 180 16.98 1.35 -4.55
C LEU A 180 17.19 2.79 -5.01
N THR A 181 16.68 3.77 -4.25
CA THR A 181 16.75 5.18 -4.65
C THR A 181 18.11 5.83 -4.33
N LYS A 182 19.01 5.15 -3.58
CA LYS A 182 20.43 5.46 -3.30
C LYS A 182 20.81 6.93 -3.01
N LYS A 183 19.87 7.86 -2.80
CA LYS A 183 20.14 9.29 -2.66
C LYS A 183 19.20 9.94 -1.64
N THR A 184 19.79 10.36 -0.54
CA THR A 184 19.25 11.18 0.56
C THR A 184 18.89 12.62 0.17
N LYS A 185 18.66 12.93 -1.12
CA LYS A 185 18.35 14.29 -1.61
C LYS A 185 16.99 14.40 -2.31
N ILE A 186 16.07 13.48 -2.05
CA ILE A 186 14.81 13.39 -2.82
C ILE A 186 13.72 14.33 -2.28
N CYS A 187 13.72 14.66 -0.99
CA CYS A 187 12.76 15.60 -0.38
C CYS A 187 13.43 16.90 0.11
N GLN A 188 14.10 17.63 -0.79
CA GLN A 188 14.55 18.99 -0.50
C GLN A 188 13.70 19.96 -1.32
N SER A 189 12.56 20.38 -0.77
CA SER A 189 11.86 21.62 -1.15
C SER A 189 11.89 22.57 0.02
#